data_AF-A0A4Q3RIG7-F1
#
_entry.id   AF-A0A4Q3RIG7-F1
#
_cell.length_a   1.000
_cell.length_b   1.000
_cell.length_c   1.000
_cell.angle_alpha   90.00
_cell.angle_beta   90.00
_cell.angle_gamma   90.00
#
_symmetry.space_group_name_H-M   'P 1'
#
loop_
_entity.id
_entity.type
_entity.pdbx_description
1 polymer ?
#
loop_
_entity_poly.entity_id
_entity_poly.type
_entity_poly.pdbx_seq_one_letter_code
_entity_poly.pdbx_strand_id
1 'polypeptide(L)'
;MDISYIVNELAEDREHYFNAIAPPIMQASNFAFKTVDALGKAFEDEMAGYLYSRGLNPTVDILRKKLAALDGAEDCLVFNSGAAAIFAGVLANVKSGDHIVSVKNPYSWAQKTFD
;
A
#
# COMPACT_ATOMS: atom_id res chain seq x y z
N MET A 1 4.24 -19.63 -1.89
CA MET A 1 2.90 -19.93 -1.32
C MET A 1 2.00 -20.39 -2.46
N ASP A 2 0.96 -21.16 -2.17
CA ASP A 2 -0.05 -21.51 -3.17
C ASP A 2 -0.86 -20.27 -3.58
N ILE A 3 -1.16 -20.11 -4.88
CA ILE A 3 -1.87 -18.92 -5.40
C ILE A 3 -3.28 -18.83 -4.81
N SER A 4 -3.96 -19.97 -4.67
CA SER A 4 -5.31 -19.99 -4.10
C SER A 4 -5.30 -19.48 -2.66
N TYR A 5 -4.30 -19.88 -1.87
CA TYR A 5 -4.13 -19.35 -0.52
C TYR A 5 -3.86 -17.83 -0.51
N ILE A 6 -2.97 -17.34 -1.37
CA ILE A 6 -2.66 -15.89 -1.44
C ILE A 6 -3.91 -15.08 -1.74
N VAL A 7 -4.69 -15.50 -2.73
CA VAL A 7 -5.88 -14.78 -3.16
C VAL A 7 -6.99 -14.84 -2.10
N ASN A 8 -7.20 -15.99 -1.46
CA ASN A 8 -8.39 -16.21 -0.64
C ASN A 8 -8.18 -16.02 0.87
N GLU A 9 -6.97 -16.17 1.40
CA GLU A 9 -6.76 -16.28 2.85
C GLU A 9 -5.61 -15.41 3.40
N LEU A 10 -4.59 -15.10 2.59
CA LEU A 10 -3.42 -14.36 3.10
C LEU A 10 -3.80 -12.99 3.67
N ALA A 11 -3.26 -12.67 4.85
CA ALA A 11 -3.49 -11.44 5.61
C ALA A 11 -4.92 -11.22 6.14
N GLU A 12 -5.84 -12.17 5.93
CA GLU A 12 -7.19 -12.14 6.46
C GLU A 12 -7.27 -12.71 7.89
N ASP A 13 -6.90 -11.89 8.87
CA ASP A 13 -6.99 -12.28 10.29
C ASP A 13 -8.42 -12.13 10.83
N ARG A 14 -9.26 -13.14 10.55
CA ARG A 14 -10.70 -13.13 10.80
C ARG A 14 -11.10 -12.96 12.26
N GLU A 15 -10.24 -13.32 13.19
CA GLU A 15 -10.50 -13.12 14.62
C GLU A 15 -10.62 -11.62 14.97
N HIS A 16 -9.89 -10.76 14.25
CA HIS A 16 -9.95 -9.31 14.43
C HIS A 16 -11.24 -8.66 13.90
N TYR A 17 -12.08 -9.40 13.17
CA TYR A 17 -13.35 -8.90 12.62
C TYR A 17 -14.49 -9.91 12.76
N PHE A 18 -14.64 -10.45 13.98
CA PHE A 18 -15.78 -11.28 14.41
C PHE A 18 -16.00 -12.53 13.57
N ASN A 19 -14.93 -13.08 12.98
CA ASN A 19 -14.98 -14.23 12.08
C ASN A 19 -15.84 -14.02 10.82
N ALA A 20 -16.03 -12.77 10.38
CA ALA A 20 -16.68 -12.51 9.10
C ALA A 20 -15.86 -13.13 7.95
N ILE A 21 -16.54 -13.78 7.01
CA ILE A 21 -15.87 -14.43 5.87
C ILE A 21 -15.21 -13.40 4.97
N ALA A 22 -15.94 -12.34 4.63
CA ALA A 22 -15.38 -11.23 3.86
C ALA A 22 -14.71 -10.23 4.80
N PRO A 23 -13.47 -9.77 4.49
CA PRO A 23 -12.84 -8.69 5.24
C PRO A 23 -13.72 -7.42 5.24
N PRO A 24 -13.87 -6.75 6.38
CA PRO A 24 -14.66 -5.52 6.45
C PRO A 24 -13.98 -4.37 5.69
N ILE A 25 -14.81 -3.43 5.23
CA ILE A 25 -14.34 -2.18 4.63
C ILE A 25 -14.10 -1.17 5.76
N MET A 26 -12.82 -0.86 6.03
CA MET A 26 -12.40 0.12 7.02
C MET A 26 -12.46 1.54 6.44
N GLN A 27 -13.68 2.07 6.31
CA GLN A 27 -13.94 3.39 5.77
C GLN A 27 -13.79 4.50 6.83
N ALA A 28 -12.57 4.64 7.33
CA ALA A 28 -12.19 5.66 8.30
C ALA A 28 -10.95 6.42 7.82
N SER A 29 -10.79 7.68 8.24
CA SER A 29 -9.57 8.45 7.99
C SER A 29 -8.55 8.25 9.10
N ASN A 30 -8.95 8.40 10.36
CA ASN A 30 -8.12 8.29 11.56
C ASN A 30 -8.49 7.04 12.35
N PHE A 31 -7.54 6.52 13.12
CA PHE A 31 -7.74 5.41 14.04
C PHE A 31 -7.46 5.84 15.49
N ALA A 32 -8.24 5.29 16.42
CA ALA A 32 -8.19 5.68 17.84
C ALA A 32 -7.07 4.96 18.60
N PHE A 33 -6.48 5.65 19.58
CA PHE A 33 -5.45 5.11 20.47
C PHE A 33 -5.96 5.13 21.91
N LYS A 34 -5.50 4.17 22.72
CA LYS A 34 -5.92 4.04 24.13
C LYS A 34 -5.40 5.19 25.01
N THR A 35 -4.25 5.77 24.66
CA THR A 35 -3.61 6.84 25.42
C THR A 35 -2.97 7.86 24.48
N VAL A 36 -2.79 9.09 24.97
CA VAL A 36 -2.08 10.16 24.25
C VAL A 36 -0.61 9.78 24.01
N ASP A 37 0.02 9.09 24.96
CA ASP A 37 1.39 8.58 24.81
C ASP A 37 1.51 7.58 23.65
N ALA A 38 0.54 6.67 23.51
CA ALA A 38 0.51 5.73 22.39
C ALA A 38 0.32 6.42 21.05
N LEU A 39 -0.52 7.47 21.00
CA LEU A 39 -0.67 8.31 19.81
C LEU A 39 0.64 9.03 19.47
N GLY A 40 1.33 9.60 20.47
CA GLY A 40 2.61 10.28 20.28
C GLY A 40 3.67 9.37 19.66
N LYS A 41 3.80 8.14 20.17
CA LYS A 41 4.70 7.13 19.60
C LYS A 41 4.33 6.73 18.18
N ALA A 42 3.03 6.63 17.87
CA ALA A 42 2.58 6.29 16.52
C ALA A 42 2.94 7.35 15.47
N PHE A 43 3.14 8.61 15.86
CA PHE A 43 3.61 9.66 14.95
C PHE A 43 5.10 9.56 14.62
N GLU A 44 5.89 8.80 15.38
CA GLU A 44 7.32 8.59 15.08
C GLU A 44 7.50 7.68 13.85
N ASP A 45 6.53 6.81 13.58
CA ASP A 45 6.48 5.94 12.40
C ASP A 45 5.03 5.75 11.93
N GLU A 46 4.60 6.54 10.93
CA GLU A 46 3.23 6.46 10.36
C GLU A 46 2.90 5.09 9.74
N MET A 47 3.90 4.23 9.46
CA MET A 47 3.72 2.92 8.82
C MET A 47 3.75 1.76 9.83
N ALA A 48 4.18 1.98 11.07
CA ALA A 48 4.24 0.95 12.11
C ALA A 48 2.86 0.51 12.63
N GLY A 49 1.79 1.22 12.28
CA GLY A 49 0.43 0.86 12.68
C GLY A 49 -0.64 1.69 12.00
N TYR A 50 -1.90 1.40 12.32
CA TYR A 50 -3.04 2.16 11.81
C TYR A 50 -3.18 3.47 12.58
N LEU A 51 -2.65 4.56 11.99
CA LEU A 51 -2.75 5.93 12.52
C LEU A 51 -3.68 6.77 11.62
N TYR A 52 -3.32 6.84 10.33
CA TYR A 52 -4.02 7.61 9.32
C TYR A 52 -4.06 6.84 7.99
N SER A 53 -5.23 6.75 7.37
CA SER A 53 -5.46 5.94 6.16
C SER A 53 -4.63 6.38 4.94
N ARG A 54 -4.04 7.59 4.95
CA ARG A 54 -3.07 8.02 3.92
C ARG A 54 -1.81 7.14 3.93
N GLY A 55 -1.37 6.69 5.10
CA GLY A 55 -0.21 5.80 5.26
C GLY A 55 -0.65 4.35 5.22
N LEU A 56 -1.43 3.94 6.24
CA LEU A 56 -1.86 2.54 6.39
C LEU A 56 -3.35 2.46 6.77
N ASN A 57 -4.09 1.62 6.04
CA ASN A 57 -5.50 1.31 6.29
C ASN A 57 -5.67 -0.22 6.30
N PRO A 58 -6.44 -0.83 7.23
CA PRO A 58 -6.49 -2.29 7.33
C PRO A 58 -7.02 -2.99 6.07
N THR A 59 -8.01 -2.40 5.38
CA THR A 59 -8.52 -2.98 4.13
C THR A 59 -7.46 -2.94 3.03
N VAL A 60 -6.71 -1.83 2.96
CA VAL A 60 -5.61 -1.67 1.98
C VAL A 60 -4.40 -2.54 2.34
N ASP A 61 -4.13 -2.75 3.63
CA ASP A 61 -3.02 -3.58 4.11
C ASP A 61 -3.19 -5.05 3.71
N ILE A 62 -4.42 -5.59 3.77
CA ILE A 62 -4.72 -6.93 3.25
C ILE A 62 -4.37 -7.00 1.76
N LEU A 63 -4.84 -6.04 0.96
CA LEU A 63 -4.56 -5.98 -0.48
C LEU A 63 -3.05 -5.89 -0.75
N ARG A 64 -2.33 -5.01 -0.03
CA ARG A 64 -0.89 -4.81 -0.12
C ARG A 64 -0.12 -6.14 0.06
N LYS A 65 -0.40 -6.85 1.15
CA LYS A 65 0.27 -8.12 1.48
C LYS A 65 -0.03 -9.22 0.44
N LYS A 66 -1.26 -9.26 -0.06
CA LYS A 66 -1.65 -10.19 -1.15
C LYS A 66 -0.91 -9.88 -2.45
N LEU A 67 -0.87 -8.61 -2.88
CA LEU A 67 -0.16 -8.19 -4.08
C LEU A 67 1.35 -8.46 -3.98
N ALA A 68 1.97 -8.11 -2.85
CA ALA A 68 3.39 -8.39 -2.61
C ALA A 68 3.70 -9.89 -2.76
N ALA A 69 2.88 -10.75 -2.15
CA ALA A 69 3.05 -12.20 -2.24
C ALA A 69 2.81 -12.76 -3.65
N LEU A 70 1.88 -12.18 -4.43
CA LEU A 70 1.65 -12.56 -5.83
C LEU A 70 2.85 -12.21 -6.73
N ASP A 71 3.47 -11.06 -6.49
CA ASP A 71 4.66 -10.61 -7.24
C ASP A 71 5.97 -11.23 -6.71
N GLY A 72 5.93 -11.97 -5.60
CA GLY A 72 7.12 -12.50 -4.93
C GLY A 72 8.01 -11.41 -4.31
N ALA A 73 7.44 -10.24 -4.02
CA ALA A 73 8.11 -9.11 -3.43
C ALA A 73 8.02 -9.13 -1.89
N GLU A 74 8.93 -8.41 -1.24
CA GLU A 74 8.92 -8.23 0.23
C GLU A 74 7.73 -7.38 0.68
N ASP A 75 7.32 -6.42 -0.14
CA ASP A 75 6.24 -5.48 0.15
C ASP A 75 5.66 -4.85 -1.13
N CYS A 76 4.57 -4.09 -0.99
CA CYS A 76 3.86 -3.37 -2.03
C CYS A 76 3.36 -2.01 -1.49
N LEU A 77 3.03 -1.08 -2.39
CA LEU A 77 2.26 0.12 -2.07
C LEU A 77 1.05 0.19 -2.99
N VAL A 78 -0.11 0.55 -2.43
CA VAL A 78 -1.37 0.65 -3.17
C VAL A 78 -1.72 2.12 -3.37
N PHE A 79 -1.94 2.52 -4.63
CA PHE A 79 -2.26 3.88 -5.00
C PHE A 79 -3.68 3.99 -5.60
N ASN A 80 -4.22 5.20 -5.65
CA ASN A 80 -5.53 5.47 -6.24
C ASN A 80 -5.59 5.29 -7.76
N SER A 81 -4.44 5.15 -8.43
CA SER A 81 -4.33 4.97 -9.88
C SER A 81 -3.00 4.36 -10.28
N GLY A 82 -2.95 3.75 -11.47
CA GLY A 82 -1.70 3.26 -12.06
C GLY A 82 -0.71 4.38 -12.37
N ALA A 83 -1.18 5.57 -12.77
CA ALA A 83 -0.31 6.72 -13.01
C ALA A 83 0.38 7.21 -11.73
N ALA A 84 -0.33 7.23 -10.60
CA ALA A 84 0.25 7.56 -9.30
C ALA A 84 1.29 6.51 -8.84
N ALA A 85 1.03 5.22 -9.09
CA ALA A 85 2.00 4.16 -8.81
C ALA A 85 3.28 4.31 -9.64
N ILE A 86 3.16 4.61 -10.94
CA ILE A 86 4.30 4.87 -11.83
C ILE A 86 5.07 6.10 -11.36
N PHE A 87 4.36 7.20 -11.08
CA PHE A 87 4.95 8.43 -10.59
C PHE A 87 5.74 8.22 -9.29
N ALA A 88 5.13 7.58 -8.29
CA ALA A 88 5.79 7.30 -7.01
C ALA A 88 6.98 6.36 -7.19
N GLY A 89 6.87 5.32 -8.03
CA GLY A 89 7.94 4.37 -8.30
C GLY A 89 9.14 4.99 -9.04
N VAL A 90 8.90 5.97 -9.92
CA VAL A 90 9.98 6.64 -10.66
C VAL A 90 10.58 7.80 -9.84
N LEU A 91 9.76 8.77 -9.42
CA LEU A 91 10.25 10.01 -8.81
C LEU A 91 10.83 9.82 -7.42
N ALA A 92 10.47 8.76 -6.70
CA ALA A 92 11.15 8.44 -5.43
C ALA A 92 12.63 8.08 -5.63
N ASN A 93 13.04 7.71 -6.85
CA ASN A 93 14.39 7.20 -7.15
C ASN A 93 15.24 8.16 -8.00
N VAL A 94 14.73 9.32 -8.41
CA VAL A 94 15.44 10.27 -9.26
C VAL A 94 15.37 11.70 -8.72
N LYS A 95 16.32 12.53 -9.13
CA LYS A 95 16.35 13.97 -8.84
C LYS A 95 16.76 14.77 -10.07
N SER A 96 16.72 16.09 -9.95
CA SER A 96 17.14 17.01 -11.01
C SER A 96 18.59 16.70 -11.44
N GLY A 97 18.80 16.57 -12.75
CA GLY A 97 20.07 16.21 -13.36
C GLY A 97 20.26 14.72 -13.64
N ASP A 98 19.38 13.84 -13.15
CA ASP A 98 19.43 12.41 -13.47
C ASP A 98 18.89 12.13 -14.89
N HIS A 99 19.12 10.90 -15.36
CA HIS A 99 18.72 10.45 -16.69
C HIS A 99 17.83 9.19 -16.61
N ILE A 100 16.70 9.19 -17.33
CA ILE A 100 15.76 8.07 -17.41
C ILE A 100 15.84 7.46 -18.81
N VAL A 101 16.01 6.14 -18.88
CA VAL A 101 15.89 5.36 -20.13
C VAL A 101 14.54 4.65 -20.11
N SER A 102 13.72 4.86 -21.14
CA SER A 102 12.41 4.24 -21.30
C SER A 102 12.31 3.49 -22.63
N VAL A 103 11.39 2.53 -22.69
CA VAL A 103 11.02 1.88 -23.97
C VAL A 103 10.43 2.92 -24.93
N LYS A 104 10.50 2.67 -26.24
CA LYS A 104 10.10 3.66 -27.26
C LYS A 104 8.64 4.12 -27.17
N ASN A 105 7.72 3.23 -26.78
CA ASN A 105 6.28 3.51 -26.73
C ASN A 105 5.68 2.98 -25.41
N PRO A 106 5.96 3.62 -24.26
CA PRO A 106 5.36 3.24 -23.00
C PRO A 106 3.88 3.68 -22.98
N TYR A 107 3.13 3.23 -21.96
CA TYR A 107 1.78 3.74 -21.73
C TYR A 107 1.76 5.27 -21.63
N SER A 108 0.75 5.92 -22.20
CA SER A 108 0.75 7.39 -22.40
C SER A 108 0.93 8.21 -21.13
N TRP A 109 0.39 7.75 -19.98
CA TRP A 109 0.58 8.45 -18.71
C TRP A 109 1.96 8.24 -18.10
N ALA A 110 2.63 7.12 -18.40
CA ALA A 110 4.03 6.93 -18.04
C ALA A 110 4.91 7.89 -18.84
N GLN A 111 4.67 7.99 -20.15
CA GLN A 111 5.40 8.90 -21.05
C GLN A 111 5.36 10.35 -20.55
N LYS A 112 4.15 10.84 -20.22
CA LYS A 112 3.92 12.19 -19.68
C LYS A 112 4.63 12.50 -18.36
N THR A 113 5.22 11.51 -17.69
CA THR A 113 5.97 11.73 -16.44
C THR A 113 7.35 12.32 -16.70
N PHE A 114 7.91 12.13 -17.90
CA PHE A 114 9.28 12.54 -18.26
C PHE A 114 9.39 13.19 -19.65
N ASP A 115 8.25 13.50 -20.28
CA ASP A 115 8.16 14.45 -21.40
C ASP A 115 8.22 15.91 -20.88
#